data_AF-A0A4Y2ITC9-F1
#
_entry.id   AF-A0A4Y2ITC9-F1
#
_cell.length_a   1.000
_cell.length_b   1.000
_cell.length_c   1.000
_cell.angle_alpha   90.00
_cell.angle_beta   90.00
_cell.angle_gamma   90.00
#
_symmetry.space_group_name_H-M   'P 1'
#
loop_
_entity.id
_entity.type
_entity.pdbx_description
1 polymer ?
#
loop_
_entity_poly.entity_id
_entity_poly.type
_entity_poly.pdbx_seq_one_letter_code
_entity_poly.pdbx_strand_id
1 'polypeptide(L)'
;MPALTPIGRIKADIEVDNVKAENISIYVAPDDAQSVDLIIGRTWLDLPHIAYTKIGERVHIGYREDELFRNFPIDEKVNPVCLERL
;
A
#
# COMPACT_ATOMS: atom_id res chain seq x y z
N MET A 1 -7.89 -17.85 7.02
CA MET A 1 -7.12 -18.16 5.79
C MET A 1 -5.78 -18.69 6.25
N PRO A 2 -5.26 -19.80 5.70
CA PRO A 2 -3.86 -20.14 5.95
C PRO A 2 -2.99 -18.96 5.49
N ALA A 3 -1.96 -18.64 6.27
CA ALA A 3 -1.02 -17.61 5.89
C ALA A 3 -0.35 -18.01 4.57
N LEU A 4 -0.41 -17.13 3.57
CA LEU A 4 0.27 -17.34 2.29
C LEU A 4 1.76 -17.42 2.56
N THR A 5 2.37 -18.55 2.23
CA THR A 5 3.82 -18.72 2.41
C THR A 5 4.50 -18.14 1.17
N PRO A 6 5.31 -17.08 1.31
CA PRO A 6 6.01 -16.52 0.18
C PRO A 6 7.06 -17.51 -0.35
N ILE A 7 7.19 -17.62 -1.67
CA ILE A 7 8.22 -18.45 -2.32
C ILE A 7 9.55 -17.72 -2.45
N GLY A 8 9.55 -16.41 -2.26
CA GLY A 8 10.74 -15.58 -2.30
C GLY A 8 10.55 -14.25 -1.60
N ARG A 9 11.67 -13.59 -1.31
CA ARG A 9 11.69 -12.21 -0.81
C ARG A 9 12.80 -11.44 -1.51
N ILE A 10 12.45 -10.30 -2.10
CA ILE A 10 13.39 -9.39 -2.74
C ILE A 10 13.35 -8.02 -2.06
N LYS A 11 14.38 -7.21 -2.27
CA LYS A 11 14.42 -5.80 -1.87
C LYS A 11 14.46 -4.97 -3.13
N ALA A 12 13.55 -4.02 -3.25
CA ALA A 12 13.49 -3.12 -4.38
C ALA A 12 12.95 -1.76 -3.96
N ASP A 13 13.24 -0.76 -4.78
CA ASP A 13 12.58 0.53 -4.70
C ASP A 13 11.26 0.45 -5.46
N ILE A 14 10.19 0.98 -4.88
CA ILE A 14 8.85 1.00 -5.48
C ILE A 14 8.38 2.44 -5.53
N GLU A 15 7.95 2.88 -6.70
CA GLU A 15 7.37 4.19 -6.93
C GLU A 15 5.91 4.03 -7.41
N VAL A 16 5.00 4.74 -6.74
CA VAL A 16 3.57 4.78 -7.09
C VAL A 16 3.12 6.23 -7.03
N ASP A 17 2.43 6.72 -8.06
CA ASP A 17 2.00 8.12 -8.18
C ASP A 17 3.14 9.15 -7.98
N ASN A 18 4.35 8.83 -8.43
CA ASN A 18 5.57 9.63 -8.23
C ASN A 18 6.05 9.74 -6.77
N VAL A 19 5.52 8.89 -5.87
CA VAL A 19 6.02 8.75 -4.51
C VAL A 19 6.90 7.52 -4.43
N LYS A 20 8.17 7.73 -4.06
CA LYS A 20 9.14 6.65 -3.94
C LYS A 20 9.23 6.13 -2.52
N ALA A 21 9.31 4.81 -2.37
CA ALA A 21 9.83 4.15 -1.19
C ALA A 21 11.00 3.24 -1.56
N GLU A 22 12.07 3.32 -0.77
CA GLU A 22 13.31 2.63 -1.06
C GLU A 22 13.47 1.38 -0.19
N ASN A 23 14.18 0.38 -0.71
CA ASN A 23 14.58 -0.82 0.04
C ASN A 23 13.40 -1.58 0.69
N ILE A 24 12.27 -1.63 0.00
CA ILE A 24 11.06 -2.30 0.48
C ILE A 24 11.18 -3.80 0.26
N SER A 25 10.79 -4.57 1.27
CA SER A 25 10.74 -6.03 1.16
C SER A 25 9.49 -6.45 0.40
N ILE A 26 9.67 -7.01 -0.78
CA ILE A 26 8.60 -7.59 -1.61
C ILE A 26 8.62 -9.10 -1.43
N TYR A 27 7.46 -9.66 -1.16
CA TYR A 27 7.27 -11.09 -1.02
C TYR A 27 6.67 -11.65 -2.31
N VAL A 28 7.33 -12.64 -2.90
CA VAL A 28 6.85 -13.31 -4.10
C VAL A 28 5.87 -14.39 -3.67
N ALA A 29 4.63 -14.30 -4.12
CA ALA A 29 3.62 -15.31 -3.91
C ALA A 29 3.70 -16.40 -4.99
N PRO A 30 3.30 -17.65 -4.69
CA PRO A 30 3.02 -18.64 -5.73
C PRO A 30 1.96 -18.13 -6.73
N ASP A 31 2.08 -18.54 -7.99
CA ASP A 31 1.18 -18.12 -9.08
C ASP A 31 -0.29 -18.50 -8.83
N ASP A 32 -0.55 -19.59 -8.11
CA ASP A 32 -1.90 -20.06 -7.77
C ASP A 32 -2.49 -19.39 -6.51
N ALA A 33 -1.70 -18.54 -5.84
CA ALA A 33 -2.05 -18.00 -4.53
C ALA A 33 -2.56 -16.56 -4.59
N GLN A 34 -2.25 -15.79 -5.63
CA GLN A 34 -2.75 -14.43 -5.85
C GLN A 34 -3.17 -14.25 -7.31
N SER A 35 -4.37 -13.71 -7.54
CA SER A 35 -4.87 -13.40 -8.88
C SER A 35 -4.44 -12.01 -9.38
N VAL A 36 -3.67 -11.28 -8.59
CA VAL A 36 -3.21 -9.92 -8.86
C VAL A 36 -1.69 -9.91 -8.93
N ASP A 37 -1.14 -9.02 -9.75
CA ASP A 37 0.30 -8.95 -9.98
C ASP A 37 1.07 -8.38 -8.78
N LEU A 38 0.46 -7.43 -8.05
CA LEU A 38 1.11 -6.74 -6.92
C LEU A 38 0.09 -6.25 -5.90
N ILE A 39 0.39 -6.51 -4.62
CA ILE A 39 -0.33 -5.93 -3.48
C ILE A 39 0.61 -4.98 -2.75
N ILE A 40 0.23 -3.70 -2.68
CA ILE A 40 0.92 -2.72 -1.85
C ILE A 40 0.34 -2.79 -0.43
N GLY A 41 1.14 -3.31 0.48
CA GLY A 41 0.77 -3.43 1.88
C GLY A 41 1.13 -2.21 2.73
N ARG A 42 0.74 -2.29 4.00
CA ARG A 42 1.05 -1.29 5.05
C ARG A 42 2.53 -0.96 5.21
N THR A 43 3.44 -1.92 4.96
CA THR A 43 4.88 -1.66 5.03
C THR A 43 5.34 -0.55 4.08
N TRP A 44 4.63 -0.35 2.97
CA TRP A 44 4.85 0.76 2.05
C TRP A 44 3.92 1.94 2.39
N LEU A 45 2.60 1.70 2.55
CA LEU A 45 1.60 2.76 2.75
C LEU A 45 1.75 3.54 4.07
N ASP A 46 2.25 2.90 5.13
CA ASP A 46 2.38 3.51 6.46
C ASP A 46 3.75 4.20 6.65
N LEU A 47 4.55 4.34 5.59
CA LEU A 47 5.79 5.10 5.66
C LEU A 47 5.50 6.56 6.01
N PRO A 48 6.32 7.21 6.86
CA PRO A 48 5.99 8.54 7.41
C PRO A 48 5.75 9.63 6.37
N HIS A 49 6.43 9.56 5.23
CA HIS A 49 6.34 10.54 4.16
C HIS A 49 5.24 10.25 3.13
N ILE A 50 4.57 9.10 3.23
CA ILE A 50 3.53 8.68 2.30
C ILE A 50 2.16 8.99 2.90
N ALA A 51 1.29 9.56 2.07
CA ALA A 51 -0.12 9.73 2.37
C ALA A 51 -0.96 9.16 1.23
N TYR A 52 -2.14 8.67 1.57
CA TYR A 52 -3.10 8.19 0.59
C TYR A 52 -4.52 8.55 0.99
N THR A 53 -5.37 8.77 0.01
CA THR A 53 -6.79 9.03 0.22
C THR A 53 -7.60 8.43 -0.92
N LYS A 54 -8.85 8.06 -0.64
CA LYS A 54 -9.79 7.60 -1.66
C LYS A 54 -10.71 8.76 -2.03
N ILE A 55 -10.70 9.16 -3.30
CA ILE A 55 -11.60 10.19 -3.84
C ILE A 55 -12.43 9.54 -4.95
N GLY A 56 -13.72 9.40 -4.70
CA GLY A 56 -14.61 8.62 -5.57
C GLY A 56 -14.16 7.16 -5.67
N GLU A 57 -13.92 6.68 -6.89
CA GLU A 57 -13.47 5.31 -7.16
C GLU A 57 -11.93 5.19 -7.28
N ARG A 58 -11.19 6.29 -7.11
CA ARG A 58 -9.74 6.31 -7.25
C ARG A 58 -9.05 6.47 -5.90
N VAL A 59 -7.93 5.76 -5.74
CA VAL A 59 -6.98 6.00 -4.66
C VAL A 59 -5.94 6.96 -5.20
N HIS A 60 -5.66 8.01 -4.44
CA HIS A 60 -4.59 8.96 -4.69
C HIS A 60 -3.50 8.76 -3.66
N ILE A 61 -2.27 8.62 -4.12
CA ILE A 61 -1.08 8.54 -3.27
C ILE A 61 -0.23 9.77 -3.53
N GLY A 62 0.40 10.31 -2.49
CA GLY A 62 1.26 11.47 -2.59
C GLY A 62 2.17 11.59 -1.39
N TYR A 63 3.03 12.61 -1.41
CA TYR A 63 3.78 12.95 -0.22
C TYR A 63 2.83 13.57 0.80
N ARG A 64 3.02 13.24 2.08
CA ARG A 64 2.23 13.80 3.18
C ARG A 64 2.28 15.34 3.23
N GLU A 65 3.36 15.91 2.69
CA GLU A 65 3.58 17.35 2.61
C GLU A 65 2.94 18.03 1.38
N ASP A 66 2.41 17.27 0.43
CA ASP A 66 1.74 17.86 -0.73
C ASP A 66 0.45 18.56 -0.30
N GLU A 67 0.12 19.68 -0.95
CA GLU A 67 -1.03 20.52 -0.60
C GLU A 67 -2.34 19.73 -0.54
N LEU A 68 -2.48 18.73 -1.41
CA LEU A 68 -3.62 17.83 -1.42
C LEU A 68 -3.76 17.08 -0.10
N PHE A 69 -2.68 16.52 0.45
CA PHE A 69 -2.71 15.65 1.64
C PHE A 69 -2.56 16.40 2.96
N ARG A 70 -1.90 17.56 2.96
CA ARG A 70 -1.82 18.43 4.15
C ARG A 70 -3.18 18.89 4.66
N ASN A 71 -4.14 19.07 3.74
CA ASN A 71 -5.47 19.60 4.06
C ASN A 71 -6.48 18.50 4.41
N PHE A 72 -6.17 17.23 4.15
CA PHE A 72 -7.00 16.12 4.64
C PHE A 72 -6.56 15.79 6.08
N PRO A 73 -7.47 15.82 7.07
CA PRO A 73 -7.17 15.20 8.34
C PRO A 73 -6.95 13.72 8.05
N ILE A 74 -5.70 13.27 8.16
CA ILE A 74 -5.38 11.86 8.25
C ILE A 74 -5.98 11.45 9.59
N ASP A 75 -7.23 10.99 9.56
CA ASP A 75 -7.85 10.38 10.72
C ASP A 75 -6.91 9.22 11.09
N GLU A 76 -6.15 9.37 12.18
CA GLU A 76 -5.28 8.30 12.72
C GLU A 76 -6.09 7.02 13.00
N LYS A 77 -7.42 7.12 13.00
CA LYS A 77 -8.34 6.00 12.84
C LYS A 77 -8.77 5.85 11.37
N VAL A 78 -7.85 5.51 10.49
CA VAL A 78 -8.27 4.82 9.26
C VAL A 78 -8.81 3.48 9.73
N ASN A 79 -10.14 3.46 9.92
CA ASN A 79 -10.92 2.29 10.28
C ASN A 79 -10.37 1.12 9.45
N PRO A 80 -9.93 0.00 10.05
CA PRO A 80 -9.52 -1.15 9.26
C PRO A 80 -10.73 -1.50 8.40
N VAL A 81 -10.64 -1.20 7.11
CA VAL A 81 -11.69 -1.56 6.17
C VAL A 81 -11.70 -3.08 6.19
N CYS A 82 -12.64 -3.64 6.93
CA CYS A 82 -13.01 -5.04 6.82
C CYS A 82 -13.55 -5.19 5.40
N LEU A 83 -12.68 -5.60 4.48
CA LEU A 83 -13.10 -6.15 3.21
C LEU A 83 -13.97 -7.36 3.57
N GLU A 84 -15.29 -7.22 3.43
CA GLU A 84 -16.19 -8.36 3.57
C GLU A 84 -15.74 -9.43 2.58
N ARG A 85 -15.61 -10.65 3.08
CA ARG A 85 -15.19 -11.81 2.27
C ARG A 85 -16.30 -12.06 1.25
N LEU A 86 -15.99 -11.86 -0.03
CA LEU A 86 -16.77 -12.42 -1.14
C LEU A 86 -16.70 -13.95 -1.11
#